data_AF-A0AAJ1XA63-F1
#
_entry.id   AF-A0AAJ1XA63-F1
#
_cell.length_a   1.000
_cell.length_b   1.000
_cell.length_c   1.000
_cell.angle_alpha   90.00
_cell.angle_beta   90.00
_cell.angle_gamma   90.00
#
_symmetry.space_group_name_H-M   'P 1'
#
loop_
_entity.id
_entity.type
_entity.pdbx_description
1 polymer ?
#
loop_
_entity_poly.entity_id
_entity_poly.type
_entity_poly.pdbx_seq_one_letter_code
_entity_poly.pdbx_strand_id
1 'polypeptide(L)'
;VENTKQYDFNVDEISEFETRKRYIDLDLKLAGWELNKDIQIEVEVQHMPNQSGQGAVDYVLFGDNGKPLAVVEAKRTSKDPNVGKQQAKLYADCLEMMYGQ
;
A
#
# COMPACT_ATOMS: atom_id res chain seq x y z
N VAL A 1 36.26 29.78 -10.07
CA VAL A 1 35.61 28.89 -11.05
C VAL A 1 36.50 27.67 -11.13
N GLU A 2 36.14 26.46 -10.70
CA GLU A 2 34.84 25.79 -10.56
C GLU A 2 34.94 24.78 -9.41
N ASN A 3 33.86 24.63 -8.63
CA ASN A 3 33.74 23.62 -7.58
C ASN A 3 32.59 22.69 -7.98
N THR A 4 32.83 21.85 -9.00
CA THR A 4 31.88 20.84 -9.46
C THR A 4 31.97 19.61 -8.54
N LYS A 5 31.43 19.75 -7.32
CA LYS A 5 30.98 18.58 -6.59
C LYS A 5 29.75 18.05 -7.33
N GLN A 6 29.98 17.02 -8.15
CA GLN A 6 28.94 16.23 -8.76
C GLN A 6 28.25 15.47 -7.62
N TYR A 7 27.16 16.05 -7.09
CA TYR A 7 26.29 15.33 -6.17
C TYR A 7 25.52 14.31 -7.00
N ASP A 8 25.92 13.05 -6.90
CA ASP A 8 25.17 11.91 -7.41
C ASP A 8 23.94 11.73 -6.51
N PHE A 9 22.92 12.58 -6.69
CA PHE A 9 21.63 12.45 -6.02
C PHE A 9 20.87 11.30 -6.70
N ASN A 10 21.21 10.06 -6.34
CA ASN A 10 20.39 8.90 -6.67
C ASN A 10 19.10 8.94 -5.86
N VAL A 11 18.06 9.56 -6.42
CA VAL A 11 16.69 9.55 -5.88
C VAL A 11 16.14 8.11 -5.76
N ASP A 12 16.76 7.15 -6.46
CA ASP A 12 16.37 5.73 -6.51
C ASP A 12 16.93 4.85 -5.37
N GLU A 13 17.71 5.37 -4.42
CA GLU A 13 18.36 4.52 -3.40
C GLU A 13 17.46 4.06 -2.24
N ILE A 14 16.31 4.70 -2.02
CA ILE A 14 15.39 4.26 -0.97
C ILE A 14 14.55 3.13 -1.53
N SER A 15 14.72 1.92 -0.98
CA SER A 15 13.91 0.76 -1.38
C SER A 15 12.42 1.06 -1.20
N GLU A 16 11.58 0.36 -1.95
CA GLU A 16 10.13 0.45 -1.79
C GLU A 16 9.70 0.18 -0.34
N PHE A 17 10.30 -0.85 0.28
CA PHE A 17 10.13 -1.21 1.69
C PHE A 17 10.47 -0.04 2.63
N GLU A 18 11.61 0.61 2.41
CA GLU A 18 12.03 1.73 3.25
C GLU A 18 11.17 2.98 3.02
N THR A 19 10.69 3.20 1.80
CA THR A 19 9.77 4.29 1.47
C THR A 19 8.42 4.09 2.15
N ARG A 20 7.86 2.88 2.08
CA ARG A 20 6.64 2.47 2.79
C ARG A 20 6.75 2.74 4.30
N LYS A 21 7.85 2.30 4.91
CA LYS A 21 8.10 2.48 6.33
C LYS A 21 8.25 3.94 6.77
N ARG A 22 8.89 4.77 5.95
CA ARG A 22 9.15 6.18 6.30
C ARG A 22 7.91 7.06 6.17
N TYR A 23 7.08 6.81 5.17
CA TYR A 23 5.94 7.68 4.86
C TYR A 23 4.60 7.05 5.25
N ILE A 24 4.29 5.87 4.72
CA ILE A 24 2.96 5.26 4.90
C ILE A 24 2.77 4.76 6.32
N ASP A 25 3.72 3.99 6.87
CA ASP A 25 3.60 3.48 8.24
C ASP A 25 3.55 4.61 9.27
N LEU A 26 4.29 5.71 9.03
CA LEU A 26 4.28 6.90 9.88
C LEU A 26 2.92 7.60 9.83
N ASP A 27 2.38 7.83 8.63
CA ASP A 27 1.09 8.49 8.45
C ASP A 27 -0.06 7.67 9.05
N LEU A 28 -0.05 6.35 8.84
CA LEU A 28 -1.00 5.42 9.45
C LEU A 28 -0.93 5.47 10.98
N LYS A 29 0.29 5.47 11.53
CA LYS A 29 0.52 5.62 12.97
C LYS A 29 0.03 6.95 13.53
N LEU A 30 0.30 8.05 12.83
CA LEU A 30 -0.18 9.38 13.22
C LEU A 30 -1.71 9.50 13.14
N ALA A 31 -2.34 8.76 12.22
CA ALA A 31 -3.78 8.63 12.13
C ALA A 31 -4.39 7.69 13.19
N GLY A 32 -3.57 7.08 14.06
CA GLY A 32 -4.01 6.25 15.17
C GLY A 32 -4.09 4.75 14.88
N TRP A 33 -3.60 4.29 13.72
CA TRP A 33 -3.53 2.88 13.37
C TRP A 33 -2.19 2.26 13.81
N GLU A 34 -2.20 0.98 14.14
CA GLU A 34 -1.07 0.21 14.65
C GLU A 34 -0.85 -1.08 13.84
N LEU A 35 0.34 -1.21 13.25
CA LEU A 35 0.80 -2.43 12.60
C LEU A 35 0.70 -3.65 13.53
N ASN A 36 0.17 -4.76 13.02
CA ASN A 36 -0.06 -6.01 13.74
C ASN A 36 -1.15 -5.95 14.84
N LYS A 37 -1.90 -4.84 14.94
CA LYS A 37 -3.08 -4.72 15.80
C LYS A 37 -4.33 -4.52 14.95
N ASP A 38 -4.37 -3.43 14.20
CA ASP A 38 -5.50 -3.05 13.35
C ASP A 38 -5.09 -2.91 11.87
N ILE A 39 -3.80 -3.07 11.55
CA ILE A 39 -3.29 -3.16 10.18
C ILE A 39 -2.63 -4.52 9.94
N GLN A 40 -2.97 -5.14 8.79
CA GLN A 40 -2.18 -6.21 8.18
C GLN A 40 -1.55 -5.72 6.87
N ILE A 41 -0.34 -6.20 6.58
CA ILE A 41 0.42 -5.87 5.38
C ILE A 41 0.46 -7.07 4.42
N GLU A 42 0.54 -6.82 3.12
CA GLU A 42 0.63 -7.86 2.08
C GLU A 42 -0.48 -8.91 2.18
N VAL A 43 -1.73 -8.46 2.34
CA VAL A 43 -2.88 -9.34 2.53
C VAL A 43 -3.29 -9.95 1.20
N GLU A 44 -3.20 -11.27 1.11
CA GLU A 44 -3.64 -12.00 -0.07
C GLU A 44 -5.17 -11.89 -0.26
N VAL A 45 -5.57 -11.66 -1.51
CA VAL A 45 -6.96 -11.60 -1.93
C VAL A 45 -7.23 -12.57 -3.07
N GLN A 46 -8.45 -13.08 -3.11
CA GLN A 46 -8.95 -13.94 -4.19
C GLN A 46 -9.97 -13.20 -5.05
N HIS A 47 -10.38 -13.81 -6.16
CA HIS A 47 -11.37 -13.26 -7.11
C HIS A 47 -10.89 -12.06 -7.94
N MET A 48 -9.57 -11.82 -7.98
CA MET A 48 -9.02 -10.77 -8.83
C MET A 48 -9.29 -11.05 -10.32
N PRO A 49 -9.60 -10.03 -11.14
CA PRO A 49 -9.85 -10.19 -12.58
C PRO A 49 -8.54 -10.32 -13.36
N ASN A 50 -7.70 -11.28 -12.99
CA ASN A 50 -6.44 -11.62 -13.65
C ASN A 50 -6.35 -13.14 -13.86
N GLN A 51 -5.26 -13.61 -14.49
CA GLN A 51 -5.12 -15.04 -14.84
C GLN A 51 -5.05 -15.97 -13.63
N SER A 52 -4.49 -15.51 -12.50
CA SER A 52 -4.37 -16.33 -11.28
C SER A 52 -5.62 -16.29 -10.41
N GLY A 53 -6.48 -15.30 -10.58
CA GLY A 53 -7.57 -15.01 -9.65
C GLY A 53 -7.10 -14.48 -8.29
N GLN A 54 -5.82 -14.12 -8.16
CA GLN A 54 -5.17 -13.80 -6.89
C GLN A 54 -4.49 -12.42 -6.95
N GLY A 55 -4.38 -11.77 -5.80
CA GLY A 55 -3.64 -10.52 -5.63
C GLY A 55 -3.16 -10.35 -4.19
N ALA A 56 -2.42 -9.27 -3.94
CA ALA A 56 -1.97 -8.88 -2.60
C ALA A 56 -2.20 -7.38 -2.41
N VAL A 57 -2.78 -7.01 -1.27
CA VAL A 57 -3.03 -5.63 -0.87
C VAL A 57 -1.92 -5.19 0.07
N ASP A 58 -1.31 -4.04 -0.22
CA ASP A 58 -0.15 -3.57 0.56
C ASP A 58 -0.49 -3.35 2.04
N TYR A 59 -1.64 -2.74 2.31
CA TYR A 59 -2.17 -2.54 3.67
C TYR A 59 -3.68 -2.71 3.70
N VAL A 60 -4.17 -3.49 4.68
CA VAL A 60 -5.59 -3.58 5.03
C VAL A 60 -5.77 -3.12 6.47
N LEU A 61 -6.64 -2.13 6.64
CA LEU A 61 -7.04 -1.58 7.94
C LEU A 61 -8.30 -2.30 8.39
N PHE A 62 -8.30 -2.87 9.58
CA PHE A 62 -9.39 -3.66 10.14
C PHE A 62 -10.12 -2.89 11.23
N GLY A 63 -11.44 -2.95 11.22
CA GLY A 63 -12.25 -2.45 12.32
C GLY A 63 -12.24 -3.38 13.52
N ASP A 64 -12.75 -2.90 14.64
CA ASP A 64 -12.88 -3.67 15.89
C ASP A 64 -13.73 -4.94 15.74
N ASN A 65 -14.54 -5.01 14.68
CA ASN A 65 -15.34 -6.19 14.32
C ASN A 65 -14.53 -7.28 13.58
N GLY A 66 -13.23 -7.07 13.37
CA GLY A 66 -12.35 -7.98 12.63
C GLY A 66 -12.57 -7.96 11.12
N LYS A 67 -13.28 -6.97 10.58
CA LYS A 67 -13.51 -6.85 9.14
C LYS A 67 -12.71 -5.71 8.50
N PRO A 68 -12.30 -5.82 7.22
CA PRO A 68 -11.64 -4.74 6.49
C PRO A 68 -12.50 -3.48 6.45
N LEU A 69 -11.90 -2.34 6.81
CA LEU A 69 -12.51 -1.01 6.71
C LEU A 69 -11.94 -0.21 5.54
N ALA A 70 -10.65 -0.35 5.27
CA ALA A 70 -9.98 0.39 4.21
C ALA A 70 -8.78 -0.39 3.66
N VAL A 71 -8.39 -0.02 2.45
CA VAL A 71 -7.16 -0.49 1.79
C VAL A 71 -6.27 0.70 1.50
N VAL A 72 -4.95 0.52 1.63
CA VAL A 72 -3.96 1.49 1.13
C VAL A 72 -3.09 0.75 0.13
N GLU A 73 -3.02 1.30 -1.08
CA GLU A 73 -2.16 0.81 -2.16
C GLU A 73 -0.99 1.77 -2.32
N ALA A 74 0.23 1.28 -2.07
CA ALA A 74 1.46 2.04 -2.22
C ALA A 74 1.89 2.03 -3.69
N LYS A 75 2.19 3.21 -4.23
CA LYS A 75 2.81 3.35 -5.56
C LYS A 75 4.01 4.29 -5.50
N ARG A 76 5.01 4.00 -6.33
CA ARG A 76 6.08 4.97 -6.62
C ARG A 76 5.45 6.27 -7.14
N THR A 77 5.96 7.41 -6.70
CA THR A 77 5.48 8.75 -7.10
C THR A 77 5.52 9.00 -8.61
N SER A 78 6.36 8.25 -9.33
CA SER A 78 6.45 8.29 -10.79
C SER A 78 5.34 7.52 -11.52
N LYS A 79 4.45 6.82 -10.82
CA LYS A 79 3.33 6.07 -11.41
C LYS A 79 2.06 6.93 -11.41
N ASP A 80 1.22 6.70 -12.43
CA ASP A 80 -0.07 7.38 -12.55
C ASP A 80 -1.00 6.97 -11.37
N PRO A 81 -1.51 7.94 -10.60
CA PRO A 81 -2.41 7.66 -9.47
C PRO A 81 -3.71 6.96 -9.89
N ASN A 82 -4.17 7.11 -11.14
CA ASN A 82 -5.37 6.45 -11.63
C ASN A 82 -5.22 4.93 -11.68
N VAL A 83 -4.01 4.44 -11.96
CA VAL A 83 -3.73 2.99 -11.95
C VAL A 83 -3.86 2.45 -10.52
N GLY A 84 -3.28 3.15 -9.54
CA GLY A 84 -3.41 2.79 -8.12
C GLY A 84 -4.87 2.83 -7.65
N LYS A 85 -5.65 3.84 -8.08
CA LYS A 85 -7.08 3.95 -7.76
C LYS A 85 -7.89 2.76 -8.26
N GLN A 86 -7.68 2.34 -9.51
CA GLN A 86 -8.40 1.18 -10.06
C GLN A 86 -8.02 -0.10 -9.31
N GLN A 87 -6.74 -0.28 -8.99
CA GLN A 87 -6.26 -1.43 -8.24
C GLN A 87 -6.84 -1.48 -6.83
N ALA A 88 -6.83 -0.36 -6.10
CA ALA A 88 -7.44 -0.25 -4.76
C ALA A 88 -8.94 -0.61 -4.78
N LYS A 89 -9.67 -0.19 -5.82
CA LYS A 89 -11.08 -0.58 -5.98
C LYS A 89 -11.23 -2.10 -6.15
N LEU A 90 -10.46 -2.72 -7.03
CA LEU A 90 -10.54 -4.17 -7.24
C LEU A 90 -10.22 -4.95 -5.97
N TYR A 91 -9.24 -4.48 -5.19
CA TYR A 91 -8.91 -5.08 -3.90
C TYR A 91 -10.00 -4.91 -2.86
N ALA A 92 -10.62 -3.73 -2.78
CA ALA A 92 -11.79 -3.52 -1.92
C ALA A 92 -12.94 -4.47 -2.30
N ASP A 93 -13.26 -4.59 -3.59
CA ASP A 93 -14.30 -5.49 -4.09
C ASP A 93 -13.97 -6.97 -3.72
N CYS A 94 -12.71 -7.39 -3.82
CA CYS A 94 -12.28 -8.74 -3.45
C CYS A 94 -12.40 -9.01 -1.94
N LEU A 95 -11.99 -8.05 -1.10
CA LEU A 95 -12.11 -8.14 0.35
C LEU A 95 -13.58 -8.17 0.78
N GLU A 96 -14.44 -7.38 0.13
CA GLU A 96 -15.89 -7.38 0.37
C GLU A 96 -16.48 -8.79 0.14
N MET A 97 -16.11 -9.44 -0.98
CA MET A 97 -16.52 -10.81 -1.27
C MET A 97 -16.00 -11.82 -0.25
N MET A 98 -14.74 -11.67 0.21
CA MET A 98 -14.12 -12.59 1.17
C MET A 98 -14.69 -12.47 2.59
N TYR A 99 -15.02 -11.26 3.04
CA TYR A 99 -15.47 -10.98 4.42
C TYR A 99 -16.99 -10.83 4.55
N GLY A 100 -17.71 -10.83 3.42
CA GLY A 100 -19.17 -10.76 3.34
C GLY A 100 -19.71 -9.51 4.03
N GLN A 101 -19.38 -8.34 3.49
CA GLN A 101 -19.87 -7.05 3.99
C GLN A 101 -20.40 -6.16 2.87
#